data_AF-A0A520NZL3-F1
#
_entry.id   AF-A0A520NZL3-F1
#
_cell.length_a   1.000
_cell.length_b   1.000
_cell.length_c   1.000
_cell.angle_alpha   90.00
_cell.angle_beta   90.00
_cell.angle_gamma   90.00
#
_symmetry.space_group_name_H-M   'P 1'
#
loop_
_entity.id
_entity.type
_entity.pdbx_description
1 polymer ?
#
loop_
_entity_poly.entity_id
_entity_poly.type
_entity_poly.pdbx_seq_one_letter_code
_entity_poly.pdbx_strand_id
1 'polypeptide(L)'
;MGSEIRGVDVADLNDAAAAKIKDALYRHKMIYFRDQDISHTDQENFTQHFGEFGKDAYTLGVDGHPEIQPVLKEAKSKAHMIFGGA
;
A
#
# COMPACT_ATOMS: atom_id res chain seq x y z
N MET A 1 -2.76 -4.24 18.62
CA MET A 1 -2.18 -4.48 17.27
C MET A 1 -2.62 -3.32 16.40
N GLY A 2 -1.74 -2.78 15.56
CA GLY A 2 -1.97 -1.50 14.88
C GLY A 2 -1.24 -0.32 15.54
N SER A 3 -0.67 0.56 14.72
CA SER A 3 -0.13 1.86 15.15
C SER A 3 -0.30 2.91 14.05
N GLU A 4 -0.58 4.14 14.45
CA GLU A 4 -0.46 5.31 13.57
C GLU A 4 1.00 5.78 13.54
N ILE A 5 1.49 6.16 12.37
CA ILE A 5 2.77 6.86 12.22
C ILE A 5 2.48 8.29 11.75
N ARG A 6 3.08 9.28 12.43
CA ARG A 6 2.87 10.71 12.20
C ARG A 6 4.18 11.42 11.92
N GLY A 7 4.09 12.62 11.34
CA GLY A 7 5.26 13.47 11.08
C GLY A 7 6.18 12.92 10.00
N VAL A 8 5.59 12.20 9.04
CA VAL A 8 6.28 11.59 7.93
C VAL A 8 5.48 11.84 6.65
N ASP A 9 6.21 12.02 5.56
CA ASP A 9 5.70 12.03 4.19
C ASP A 9 6.18 10.74 3.53
N VAL A 10 5.27 9.87 3.09
CA VAL A 10 5.64 8.59 2.48
C VAL A 10 6.11 8.73 1.04
N ALA A 11 5.87 9.87 0.39
CA ALA A 11 6.38 10.15 -0.96
C ALA A 11 7.87 10.55 -0.96
N ASP A 12 8.38 11.09 0.15
CA ASP A 12 9.78 11.51 0.30
C ASP A 12 10.42 10.89 1.55
N LEU A 13 10.83 9.63 1.42
CA LEU A 13 11.50 8.88 2.48
C LEU A 13 12.97 8.64 2.15
N ASN A 14 13.82 8.89 3.15
CA ASN A 14 15.16 8.35 3.16
C ASN A 14 15.20 6.94 3.77
N ASP A 15 16.29 6.21 3.50
CA ASP A 15 16.47 4.83 3.96
C ASP A 15 16.38 4.67 5.49
N ALA A 16 16.84 5.68 6.24
CA ALA A 16 16.79 5.65 7.70
C ALA A 16 15.35 5.77 8.23
N ALA A 17 14.52 6.59 7.60
CA ALA A 17 13.10 6.71 7.92
C ALA A 17 12.35 5.42 7.53
N ALA A 18 12.60 4.89 6.33
CA ALA A 18 12.02 3.63 5.87
C ALA A 18 12.37 2.45 6.81
N ALA A 19 13.61 2.39 7.33
CA ALA A 19 14.01 1.37 8.30
C ALA A 19 13.23 1.46 9.62
N LYS A 20 12.97 2.67 10.13
CA LYS A 20 12.13 2.87 11.33
C LYS A 20 10.69 2.45 11.11
N ILE A 21 10.14 2.75 9.93
CA ILE A 21 8.79 2.32 9.54
C ILE A 21 8.70 0.79 9.49
N LYS A 22 9.72 0.11 8.94
CA LYS A 22 9.79 -1.36 8.95
C LYS A 22 9.82 -1.96 10.35
N ASP A 23 10.65 -1.42 11.25
CA ASP A 23 10.66 -1.85 12.66
C ASP A 23 9.29 -1.67 13.32
N ALA A 24 8.64 -0.53 13.07
CA ALA A 24 7.30 -0.26 13.57
C ALA A 24 6.28 -1.28 13.02
N LEU A 25 6.31 -1.60 11.73
CA LEU A 25 5.47 -2.64 11.15
C LEU A 25 5.71 -4.00 11.82
N TYR A 26 6.96 -4.40 12.02
CA TYR A 26 7.28 -5.69 12.65
C TYR A 26 6.82 -5.78 14.10
N ARG A 27 6.92 -4.68 14.85
CA ARG A 27 6.46 -4.59 16.25
C ARG A 27 4.94 -4.54 16.35
N HIS A 28 4.28 -3.71 15.54
CA HIS A 28 2.85 -3.40 15.68
C HIS A 28 1.94 -4.23 14.77
N LYS A 29 2.51 -4.99 13.83
CA LYS A 29 1.88 -5.90 12.86
C LYS A 29 1.02 -5.23 11.79
N MET A 30 0.54 -4.03 12.08
CA MET A 30 -0.21 -3.17 11.18
C MET A 30 0.21 -1.74 11.49
N ILE A 31 0.40 -0.94 10.45
CA ILE A 31 0.64 0.49 10.56
C ILE A 31 -0.25 1.23 9.56
N TYR A 32 -0.53 2.50 9.84
CA TYR A 32 -1.21 3.38 8.89
C TYR A 32 -0.70 4.81 9.04
N PHE A 33 -0.90 5.58 7.97
CA PHE A 33 -0.53 6.98 7.84
C PHE A 33 -1.80 7.78 7.53
N ARG A 34 -1.88 9.02 8.01
CA ARG A 34 -2.97 9.94 7.67
C ARG A 34 -2.44 11.07 6.81
N ASP A 35 -3.35 11.69 6.07
CA ASP A 35 -3.10 12.93 5.33
C ASP A 35 -1.92 12.79 4.35
N GLN A 36 -1.84 11.63 3.69
CA GLN A 36 -0.86 11.35 2.63
C GLN A 36 -1.55 11.53 1.28
N ASP A 37 -1.11 12.52 0.53
CA ASP A 37 -1.50 12.73 -0.87
C ASP A 37 -0.37 12.19 -1.76
N ILE A 38 -0.61 11.06 -2.41
CA ILE A 38 0.43 10.31 -3.12
C ILE A 38 -0.04 9.90 -4.50
N SER A 39 0.86 9.93 -5.48
CA SER A 39 0.64 9.35 -6.80
C SER A 39 0.81 7.82 -6.78
N HIS A 40 0.43 7.15 -7.87
CA HIS A 40 0.71 5.72 -8.04
C HIS A 40 2.22 5.43 -8.03
N THR A 41 3.04 6.29 -8.62
CA THR A 41 4.51 6.16 -8.57
C THR A 41 5.04 6.28 -7.15
N ASP A 42 4.51 7.20 -6.35
CA ASP A 42 4.92 7.35 -4.95
C ASP A 42 4.54 6.11 -4.14
N GLN A 43 3.36 5.53 -4.39
CA GLN A 43 2.94 4.28 -3.76
C GLN A 43 3.85 3.10 -4.16
N GLU A 44 4.25 2.99 -5.42
CA GLU A 44 5.20 1.99 -5.91
C GLU A 44 6.55 2.15 -5.21
N ASN A 45 7.11 3.36 -5.19
CA ASN A 45 8.38 3.66 -4.53
C ASN A 45 8.34 3.35 -3.04
N PHE A 46 7.27 3.75 -2.35
CA PHE A 46 7.07 3.44 -0.94
C PHE A 46 7.06 1.93 -0.68
N THR A 47 6.37 1.17 -1.54
CA THR A 47 6.24 -0.28 -1.42
C THR A 47 7.58 -1.00 -1.60
N GLN A 48 8.45 -0.51 -2.49
CA GLN A 48 9.76 -1.10 -2.74
C GLN A 48 10.69 -1.09 -1.52
N HIS A 49 10.46 -0.21 -0.54
CA HIS A 49 11.21 -0.27 0.72
C HIS A 49 10.97 -1.56 1.54
N PHE A 50 9.89 -2.29 1.25
CA PHE A 50 9.51 -3.54 1.91
C PHE A 50 9.91 -4.80 1.13
N GLY A 51 10.32 -4.68 -0.13
CA GLY A 51 10.76 -5.79 -0.97
C GLY A 51 10.35 -5.64 -2.44
N GLU A 52 10.63 -6.68 -3.23
CA GLU A 52 10.22 -6.75 -4.63
C GLU A 52 8.70 -6.97 -4.75
N PHE A 53 8.12 -6.49 -5.85
CA PHE A 53 6.71 -6.73 -6.13
C PHE A 53 6.44 -8.21 -6.42
N GLY A 54 5.28 -8.69 -5.96
CA GLY A 54 4.80 -10.02 -6.26
C GLY A 54 3.99 -10.02 -7.56
N LYS A 55 4.08 -11.11 -8.33
CA LYS A 55 3.24 -11.28 -9.51
C LYS A 55 1.80 -11.61 -9.09
N ASP A 56 0.86 -10.72 -9.40
CA ASP A 56 -0.56 -10.97 -9.20
C ASP A 56 -1.10 -12.01 -10.21
N ALA A 57 -1.97 -12.90 -9.74
CA ALA A 57 -2.52 -14.01 -10.54
C ALA A 57 -3.89 -13.68 -11.17
N TYR A 58 -4.53 -12.59 -10.77
CA TYR A 58 -5.95 -12.31 -11.03
C TYR A 58 -6.20 -10.94 -11.66
N THR A 59 -5.32 -9.97 -11.45
CA THR A 59 -5.50 -8.59 -11.92
C THR A 59 -4.25 -8.05 -12.62
N LEU A 60 -4.45 -7.07 -13.51
CA LEU A 60 -3.40 -6.49 -14.38
C LEU A 60 -2.90 -5.12 -13.89
N GLY A 61 -3.24 -4.72 -12.67
CA GLY A 61 -2.96 -3.38 -12.14
C GLY A 61 -3.81 -2.29 -12.81
N VAL A 62 -3.34 -1.04 -12.74
CA VAL A 62 -3.94 0.12 -13.43
C VAL A 62 -3.06 0.57 -14.61
N ASP A 63 -3.61 1.38 -15.51
CA ASP A 63 -2.88 1.86 -16.68
C ASP A 63 -1.60 2.60 -16.28
N GLY A 64 -0.48 2.22 -16.89
CA GLY A 64 0.86 2.72 -16.55
C GLY A 64 1.48 2.19 -15.24
N HIS A 65 0.72 1.50 -14.38
CA HIS A 65 1.17 1.01 -13.06
C HIS A 65 0.69 -0.43 -12.82
N PRO A 66 1.38 -1.44 -13.37
CA PRO A 66 0.96 -2.85 -13.29
C PRO A 66 0.97 -3.41 -11.86
N GLU A 67 1.75 -2.81 -10.97
CA GLU A 67 1.91 -3.26 -9.58
C GLU A 67 0.85 -2.65 -8.63
N ILE A 68 0.05 -1.71 -9.12
CA ILE A 68 -1.00 -1.03 -8.35
C ILE A 68 -2.34 -1.69 -8.62
N GLN A 69 -2.87 -2.40 -7.62
CA GLN A 69 -4.15 -3.10 -7.75
C GLN A 69 -5.34 -2.20 -7.36
N PRO A 70 -6.31 -1.96 -8.27
CA PRO A 70 -7.46 -1.14 -7.97
C PRO A 70 -8.47 -1.91 -7.11
N VAL A 71 -8.65 -1.48 -5.87
CA VAL A 71 -9.70 -2.00 -4.98
C VAL A 71 -10.96 -1.14 -5.13
N LEU A 72 -11.65 -1.33 -6.26
CA LEU A 72 -12.84 -0.55 -6.62
C LEU A 72 -14.12 -1.37 -6.44
N LYS A 73 -15.13 -0.75 -5.81
CA LYS A 73 -16.48 -1.29 -5.73
C LYS A 73 -17.48 -0.22 -6.15
N GLU A 74 -17.88 -0.26 -7.41
CA GLU A 74 -18.89 0.66 -7.94
C GLU A 74 -20.26 0.39 -7.31
N ALA A 75 -21.09 1.43 -7.24
CA ALA A 75 -22.43 1.33 -6.64
C ALA A 75 -23.31 0.24 -7.29
N LYS A 76 -23.07 -0.07 -8.57
CA LYS A 76 -23.80 -1.11 -9.33
C LYS A 76 -22.98 -2.38 -9.54
N SER A 77 -21.77 -2.48 -8.99
CA SER A 77 -20.92 -3.66 -9.14
C SER A 77 -21.60 -4.89 -8.57
N LYS A 78 -21.85 -5.88 -9.43
CA LYS A 78 -22.19 -7.26 -9.02
C LYS A 78 -20.92 -8.09 -9.14
N ALA A 79 -20.27 -8.38 -8.02
CA ALA A 79 -19.04 -9.16 -8.01
C ALA A 79 -19.35 -10.66 -7.87
N HIS A 80 -18.70 -11.50 -8.69
CA HIS A 80 -18.80 -12.96 -8.58
C HIS A 80 -17.93 -13.50 -7.40
N MET A 81 -16.89 -12.76 -7.01
CA MET A 81 -16.07 -12.99 -5.81
C MET A 81 -15.96 -11.69 -4.99
N ILE A 82 -15.91 -11.80 -3.66
CA ILE A 82 -15.82 -10.64 -2.75
C ILE A 82 -14.41 -10.60 -2.16
N PHE A 83 -13.72 -9.46 -2.29
CA PHE A 83 -12.47 -9.24 -1.58
C PHE A 83 -12.76 -9.05 -0.09
N GLY A 84 -12.24 -9.94 0.78
CA GLY A 84 -12.49 -9.90 2.22
C GLY A 84 -13.85 -10.44 2.68
N GLY A 85 -14.52 -11.25 1.87
CA GLY A 85 -15.72 -11.97 2.29
C GLY A 85 -15.37 -13.04 3.33
N ALA A 86 -15.91 -12.90 4.54
CA ALA A 86 -15.98 -13.98 5.52
C ALA A 86 -16.95 -15.08 5.08
#